data_AF-A0A0L0UIN7-F1
#
_entry.id   AF-A0A0L0UIN7-F1
#
_cell.length_a   1.000
_cell.length_b   1.000
_cell.length_c   1.000
_cell.angle_alpha   90.00
_cell.angle_beta   90.00
_cell.angle_gamma   90.00
#
_symmetry.space_group_name_H-M   'P 1'
#
loop_
_entity.id
_entity.type
_entity.pdbx_description
1 polymer ?
#
loop_
_entity_poly.entity_id
_entity_poly.type
_entity_poly.pdbx_seq_one_letter_code
_entity_poly.pdbx_strand_id
1 'polypeptide(L)'
;MGAFPFTTALNQWLEPRSQRLRVRQGKHSRQLRKPFSAAVGLLRQLEDRRIQTIISALQLSKQAILASQTCPACFGPQPTNLSDYPANIRGQLCVCLDGNFQHRHQFNASRDHDR
;
A
#
# COMPACT_ATOMS: atom_id res chain seq x y z
N MET A 1 14.59 -2.04 -14.70
CA MET A 1 15.95 -1.80 -14.15
C MET A 1 15.83 -1.28 -12.71
N GLY A 2 15.63 -2.16 -11.71
CA GLY A 2 15.41 -1.69 -10.32
C GLY A 2 15.62 -2.72 -9.21
N ALA A 3 15.65 -4.01 -9.51
CA ALA A 3 15.90 -5.06 -8.52
C ALA A 3 17.38 -5.26 -8.15
N PHE A 4 18.31 -4.59 -8.83
CA PHE A 4 19.74 -4.91 -8.71
C PHE A 4 20.32 -4.62 -7.32
N PRO A 5 20.06 -3.46 -6.68
CA PRO A 5 20.59 -3.19 -5.34
C PRO A 5 19.99 -4.14 -4.29
N PHE A 6 18.67 -4.35 -4.34
CA PHE A 6 17.96 -5.22 -3.41
C PHE A 6 18.42 -6.67 -3.50
N THR A 7 18.50 -7.24 -4.71
CA THR A 7 18.94 -8.63 -4.90
C THR A 7 20.42 -8.84 -4.59
N THR A 8 21.25 -7.79 -4.74
CA THR A 8 22.66 -7.81 -4.33
C THR A 8 22.79 -7.82 -2.81
N ALA A 9 22.08 -6.92 -2.11
CA ALA A 9 22.07 -6.89 -0.65
C ALA A 9 21.55 -8.22 -0.06
N LEU A 10 20.49 -8.79 -0.64
CA LEU A 10 19.99 -10.11 -0.27
C LEU A 10 21.03 -11.22 -0.45
N ASN A 11 21.74 -11.24 -1.57
CA ASN A 11 22.81 -12.20 -1.79
C ASN A 11 23.94 -12.03 -0.75
N GLN A 12 24.41 -10.80 -0.52
CA GLN A 12 25.45 -10.51 0.48
C GLN A 12 25.02 -10.88 1.91
N TRP A 13 23.75 -10.69 2.24
CA TRP A 13 23.22 -11.05 3.55
C TRP A 13 23.12 -12.56 3.76
N LEU A 14 22.69 -13.30 2.72
CA LEU A 14 22.40 -14.73 2.79
C LEU A 14 23.61 -15.62 2.53
N GLU A 15 24.56 -15.21 1.68
CA GLU A 15 25.73 -16.02 1.31
C GLU A 15 26.62 -16.42 2.51
N PRO A 16 26.89 -15.55 3.51
CA PRO A 16 27.64 -15.93 4.70
C PRO A 16 26.88 -16.86 5.66
N ARG A 17 25.53 -16.86 5.57
CA ARG A 17 24.63 -17.51 6.55
C ARG A 17 24.01 -18.81 6.05
N SER A 18 24.21 -19.14 4.78
CA SER A 18 23.65 -20.33 4.15
C SER A 18 24.65 -20.95 3.20
N GLN A 19 24.59 -22.28 3.04
CA GLN A 19 25.39 -22.95 2.01
C GLN A 19 25.05 -22.34 0.65
N ARG A 20 26.08 -22.01 -0.15
CA ARG A 20 25.91 -21.31 -1.43
C ARG A 20 24.91 -22.04 -2.33
N LEU A 21 23.72 -21.48 -2.43
CA LEU A 21 22.63 -22.04 -3.23
C LEU A 21 23.01 -21.95 -4.72
N ARG A 22 22.90 -23.08 -5.42
CA ARG A 22 23.16 -23.19 -6.85
C ARG A 22 21.86 -23.35 -7.62
N VAL A 23 21.88 -22.98 -8.89
CA VAL A 23 20.81 -23.37 -9.81
C VAL A 23 20.79 -24.90 -9.90
N ARG A 24 19.60 -25.51 -10.03
CA ARG A 24 19.45 -26.95 -10.20
C ARG A 24 20.38 -27.45 -11.32
N GLN A 25 21.24 -28.42 -11.00
CA GLN A 25 22.28 -28.98 -11.89
C GLN A 25 23.37 -27.98 -12.37
N GLY A 26 23.43 -26.77 -11.81
CA GLY A 26 24.42 -25.76 -12.16
C GLY A 26 25.67 -25.79 -11.27
N LYS A 27 26.83 -25.47 -11.86
CA LYS A 27 28.07 -25.19 -11.10
C LYS A 27 28.13 -23.76 -10.54
N HIS A 28 27.30 -22.85 -11.06
CA HIS A 28 27.30 -21.43 -10.68
C HIS A 28 26.34 -21.10 -9.54
N SER A 29 26.60 -20.00 -8.83
CA SER A 29 25.70 -19.45 -7.81
C SER A 29 24.35 -19.04 -8.39
N ARG A 30 23.29 -19.09 -7.57
CA ARG A 30 21.96 -18.67 -8.01
C ARG A 30 21.95 -17.17 -8.33
N GLN A 31 21.45 -16.80 -9.52
CA GLN A 31 21.22 -15.40 -9.86
C GLN A 31 19.81 -14.99 -9.42
N LEU A 32 19.72 -14.27 -8.29
CA LEU A 32 18.45 -13.80 -7.73
C LEU A 32 17.70 -12.78 -8.58
N ARG A 33 18.45 -11.98 -9.36
CA ARG A 33 17.90 -10.84 -10.10
C ARG A 33 16.75 -11.21 -11.03
N LYS A 34 16.93 -12.25 -11.86
CA LYS A 34 15.94 -12.68 -12.87
C LYS A 34 14.65 -13.19 -12.23
N PRO A 35 14.69 -14.22 -11.35
CA PRO A 35 13.46 -14.74 -10.74
C PRO A 35 12.76 -13.71 -9.87
N PHE A 36 13.51 -12.87 -9.13
CA PHE A 36 12.91 -11.79 -8.34
C PHE A 36 12.22 -10.74 -9.22
N SER A 37 12.88 -10.31 -10.31
CA SER A 37 12.27 -9.35 -11.25
C SER A 37 11.00 -9.94 -11.91
N ALA A 38 11.01 -11.23 -12.24
CA ALA A 38 9.85 -11.93 -12.77
C ALA A 38 8.70 -11.98 -11.73
N ALA A 39 9.01 -12.30 -10.47
CA ALA A 39 8.03 -12.31 -9.39
C ALA A 39 7.41 -10.93 -9.14
N VAL A 40 8.21 -9.86 -9.13
CA VAL A 40 7.72 -8.47 -9.04
C VAL A 40 6.84 -8.11 -10.24
N GLY A 41 7.22 -8.56 -11.44
CA GLY A 41 6.41 -8.38 -12.65
C GLY A 41 5.05 -9.07 -12.54
N LEU A 42 5.02 -10.32 -12.09
CA LEU A 42 3.79 -11.07 -11.85
C LEU A 42 2.91 -10.40 -10.79
N LEU A 43 3.50 -9.95 -9.67
CA LEU A 43 2.77 -9.25 -8.62
C LEU A 43 2.08 -7.99 -9.16
N ARG A 44 2.79 -7.19 -9.96
CA ARG A 44 2.19 -6.00 -10.61
C ARG A 44 1.03 -6.37 -11.51
N GLN A 45 1.18 -7.41 -12.33
CA GLN A 45 0.09 -7.90 -13.18
C GLN A 45 -1.13 -8.38 -12.38
N LEU A 46 -0.91 -9.00 -11.22
CA LEU A 46 -2.00 -9.41 -10.34
C LEU A 46 -2.72 -8.20 -9.73
N GLU A 47 -1.99 -7.19 -9.26
CA GLU A 47 -2.60 -5.95 -8.77
C GLU A 47 -3.35 -5.19 -9.87
N ASP A 48 -2.79 -5.12 -11.07
CA ASP A 48 -3.46 -4.49 -12.22
C ASP A 48 -4.79 -5.22 -12.53
N ARG A 49 -4.76 -6.56 -12.57
CA ARG A 49 -5.98 -7.36 -12.78
C ARG A 49 -7.00 -7.16 -11.67
N ARG A 50 -6.56 -7.14 -10.42
CA ARG A 50 -7.41 -6.87 -9.26
C ARG A 50 -8.12 -5.52 -9.40
N ILE A 51 -7.39 -4.46 -9.75
CA ILE A 51 -7.96 -3.13 -9.97
C ILE A 51 -9.00 -3.17 -11.09
N GLN A 52 -8.70 -3.82 -12.22
CA GLN A 52 -9.65 -3.95 -13.33
C GLN A 52 -10.91 -4.73 -12.94
N THR A 53 -10.77 -5.81 -12.16
CA THR A 53 -11.92 -6.55 -11.64
C THR A 53 -12.80 -5.67 -10.75
N ILE A 54 -12.21 -4.85 -9.87
CA ILE A 54 -12.94 -3.90 -9.02
C ILE A 54 -13.69 -2.87 -9.87
N ILE A 55 -13.01 -2.25 -10.84
CA ILE A 55 -13.60 -1.25 -11.74
C ILE A 55 -14.79 -1.84 -12.49
N SER A 56 -14.64 -3.06 -13.02
CA SER A 56 -15.68 -3.75 -13.77
C SER A 56 -16.86 -4.16 -12.88
N ALA A 57 -16.61 -4.74 -11.71
CA ALA A 57 -17.65 -5.20 -10.79
C ALA A 57 -18.48 -4.04 -10.21
N LEU A 58 -17.83 -2.90 -9.92
CA LEU A 58 -18.49 -1.70 -9.40
C LEU A 58 -19.03 -0.77 -10.50
N GLN A 59 -18.83 -1.11 -11.78
CA GLN A 59 -19.26 -0.32 -12.93
C GLN A 59 -18.81 1.15 -12.83
N LEU A 60 -17.57 1.38 -12.41
CA LEU A 60 -17.08 2.74 -12.13
C LEU A 60 -17.02 3.58 -13.42
N SER A 61 -17.50 4.82 -13.33
CA SER A 61 -17.32 5.81 -14.39
C SER A 61 -15.84 6.24 -14.50
N LYS A 62 -15.46 6.83 -15.64
CA LYS A 62 -14.10 7.35 -15.84
C LYS A 62 -13.71 8.36 -14.74
N GLN A 63 -14.65 9.18 -14.29
CA GLN A 63 -14.47 10.14 -13.21
C GLN A 63 -14.25 9.43 -11.86
N ALA A 64 -15.01 8.38 -11.58
CA ALA A 64 -14.83 7.61 -10.35
C ALA A 64 -13.49 6.86 -10.34
N ILE A 65 -13.05 6.30 -11.46
CA ILE A 65 -11.71 5.70 -11.61
C ILE A 65 -10.64 6.74 -11.30
N LEU A 66 -10.70 7.91 -11.93
CA LEU A 66 -9.74 8.99 -11.68
C LEU A 66 -9.73 9.40 -10.20
N ALA A 67 -10.90 9.61 -9.60
CA ALA A 67 -11.02 9.97 -8.19
C ALA A 67 -10.37 8.92 -7.28
N SER A 68 -10.65 7.63 -7.47
CA SER A 68 -10.05 6.55 -6.68
C SER A 68 -8.52 6.49 -6.73
N GLN A 69 -7.92 6.91 -7.86
CA GLN A 69 -6.47 6.83 -8.08
C GLN A 69 -5.73 8.11 -7.68
N THR A 70 -6.41 9.26 -7.67
CA THR A 70 -5.75 10.58 -7.53
C THR A 70 -6.27 11.42 -6.37
N CYS A 71 -7.56 11.31 -6.04
CA CYS A 71 -8.19 12.08 -4.97
C CYS A 71 -9.26 11.24 -4.28
N PRO A 72 -8.87 10.46 -3.25
CA PRO A 72 -9.81 9.61 -2.51
C PRO A 72 -11.00 10.38 -1.93
N ALA A 73 -10.83 11.67 -1.60
CA ALA A 73 -11.90 12.52 -1.09
C ALA A 73 -13.01 12.83 -2.11
N CYS A 74 -12.70 12.75 -3.40
CA CYS A 74 -13.68 12.91 -4.47
C CYS A 74 -14.37 11.58 -4.85
N PHE A 75 -13.99 10.47 -4.22
CA PHE A 75 -14.53 9.15 -4.55
C PHE A 75 -15.74 8.81 -3.67
N GLY A 76 -16.86 8.46 -4.30
CA GLY A 76 -18.10 8.10 -3.62
C GLY A 76 -19.00 9.31 -3.28
N PRO A 77 -20.15 9.06 -2.64
CA PRO A 77 -21.07 10.11 -2.23
C PRO A 77 -20.47 10.96 -1.10
N GLN A 78 -20.82 12.24 -1.07
CA GLN A 78 -20.45 13.09 0.05
C GLN A 78 -21.18 12.62 1.33
N PRO A 79 -20.47 12.56 2.47
CA PRO A 79 -21.09 12.24 3.75
C PRO A 79 -22.10 13.33 4.15
N THR A 80 -23.17 12.94 4.86
CA THR A 80 -24.25 13.86 5.27
C THR A 80 -23.79 14.90 6.28
N ASN A 81 -22.80 14.58 7.11
CA ASN A 81 -22.19 15.45 8.11
C ASN A 81 -21.06 16.33 7.56
N LEU A 82 -20.97 16.51 6.23
CA LEU A 82 -19.91 17.30 5.64
C LEU A 82 -19.89 18.75 6.19
N SER A 83 -21.04 19.28 6.62
CA SER A 83 -21.18 20.63 7.19
C SER A 83 -20.64 20.76 8.62
N ASP A 84 -20.43 19.65 9.32
CA ASP A 84 -19.89 19.64 10.68
C ASP A 84 -18.38 19.94 10.68
N TYR A 85 -17.74 19.81 9.52
CA TYR A 85 -16.32 20.07 9.34
C TYR A 85 -16.08 21.48 8.81
N PRO A 86 -15.13 22.24 9.39
CA PRO A 86 -14.77 23.55 8.87
C PRO A 86 -14.26 23.47 7.43
N ALA A 87 -14.51 24.53 6.67
CA ALA A 87 -14.30 24.57 5.21
C ALA A 87 -12.86 24.24 4.78
N ASN A 88 -11.89 24.50 5.65
CA ASN A 88 -10.47 24.24 5.41
C ASN A 88 -10.06 22.76 5.53
N ILE A 89 -10.87 21.89 6.16
CA ILE A 89 -10.59 20.45 6.30
C ILE A 89 -11.62 19.56 5.57
N ARG A 90 -12.68 20.16 5.04
CA ARG A 90 -13.74 19.47 4.30
C ARG A 90 -13.15 18.77 3.07
N GLY A 91 -13.34 17.44 2.97
CA GLY A 91 -12.82 16.65 1.84
C GLY A 91 -11.30 16.48 1.87
N GLN A 92 -10.65 16.60 3.03
CA GLN A 92 -9.25 16.20 3.19
C GLN A 92 -9.13 14.78 3.72
N LEU A 93 -8.16 14.03 3.20
CA LEU A 93 -7.81 12.71 3.73
C LEU A 93 -6.92 12.88 4.97
N CYS A 94 -7.48 12.64 6.16
CA CYS A 94 -6.71 12.60 7.39
C CYS A 94 -6.22 11.16 7.65
N VAL A 95 -4.90 10.94 7.54
CA VAL A 95 -4.28 9.64 7.85
C VAL A 95 -3.56 9.74 9.20
N CYS A 96 -4.12 9.12 10.23
CA CYS A 96 -3.50 9.05 11.55
C CYS A 96 -2.57 7.83 11.63
N LEU A 97 -1.30 8.00 11.26
CA LEU A 97 -0.26 7.00 11.46
C LEU A 97 0.10 7.01 12.96
N ASP A 98 -0.45 6.07 13.73
CA ASP A 98 -0.28 5.92 15.20
C ASP A 98 -1.32 6.62 16.12
N GLY A 99 -2.49 6.99 15.59
CA GLY A 99 -3.54 7.64 16.38
C GLY A 99 -4.21 6.76 17.44
N ASN A 100 -4.03 5.43 17.40
CA ASN A 100 -4.81 4.50 18.23
C ASN A 100 -4.54 4.66 19.74
N PHE A 101 -3.29 4.96 20.14
CA PHE A 101 -2.96 5.16 21.55
C PHE A 101 -3.40 6.54 22.05
N GLN A 102 -3.12 7.59 21.27
CA GLN A 102 -3.41 8.97 21.65
C GLN A 102 -4.91 9.30 21.59
N HIS A 103 -5.65 8.81 20.59
CA HIS A 103 -7.11 9.05 20.49
C HIS A 103 -7.91 8.37 21.62
N ARG A 104 -7.52 7.17 22.04
CA ARG A 104 -8.18 6.48 23.16
C ARG A 104 -7.95 7.20 24.47
N HIS A 105 -6.74 7.72 24.69
CA HIS A 105 -6.43 8.50 25.88
C HIS A 105 -7.19 9.83 25.90
N GLN A 106 -7.22 10.55 24.77
CA GLN A 106 -7.98 11.80 24.62
C GLN A 106 -9.49 11.61 24.86
N PHE A 107 -10.08 10.55 24.31
CA PHE A 107 -11.51 10.23 24.48
C PHE A 107 -11.86 9.87 25.93
N ASN A 108 -10.95 9.21 26.65
CA ASN A 108 -11.14 8.92 28.06
C ASN A 108 -10.99 10.19 28.93
N ALA A 109 -10.05 11.07 28.60
CA ALA A 109 -9.85 12.33 29.32
C ALA A 109 -10.96 13.36 29.05
N SER A 110 -11.61 13.34 27.88
CA SER A 110 -12.70 14.25 27.55
C SER A 110 -14.02 13.99 28.31
N ARG A 111 -14.10 12.89 29.09
CA ARG A 111 -15.27 12.54 29.90
C ARG A 111 -15.26 13.20 31.29
N ASP A 112 -14.18 13.90 31.66
CA ASP A 112 -14.03 14.56 32.96
C ASP A 112 -14.48 16.03 32.98
N HIS A 113 -15.16 16.52 31.93
CA HIS A 113 -15.61 17.92 31.83
C HIS A 113 -17.09 18.17 32.17
N ASP A 114 -17.84 17.15 32.60
CA ASP A 114 -19.16 17.36 33.22
C ASP A 114 -18.98 17.61 34.73
N ARG A 115 -18.57 18.83 35.09
CA ARG A 115 -18.63 19.32 36.47
C ARG A 115 -18.99 20.80 36.55
#